data_AF-A0A978S0I6-F1
#
_entry.id   AF-A0A978S0I6-F1
#
_cell.length_a   1.000
_cell.length_b   1.000
_cell.length_c   1.000
_cell.angle_alpha   90.00
_cell.angle_beta   90.00
_cell.angle_gamma   90.00
#
_symmetry.space_group_name_H-M   'P 1'
#
loop_
_entity.id
_entity.type
_entity.pdbx_description
1 polymer ?
#
loop_
_entity_poly.entity_id
_entity_poly.type
_entity_poly.pdbx_seq_one_letter_code
_entity_poly.pdbx_strand_id
1 'polypeptide(L)'
;MKIAKISETGQVIIPPEMRETYSLDVGTEIILTDTGKGILIQPKLRFTPTTLNEVAGCLKYQGSPKTLEDMEAAIRQGIQEQWHD
;
A
#
# COMPACT_ATOMS: atom_id res chain seq x y z
N MET A 1 -22.46 14.18 4.53
CA MET A 1 -23.24 12.97 4.89
C MET A 1 -23.88 12.42 3.62
N LYS A 2 -23.68 11.14 3.31
CA LYS A 2 -24.34 10.46 2.18
C LYS A 2 -25.12 9.27 2.74
N ILE A 3 -26.26 8.97 2.14
CA ILE A 3 -27.13 7.87 2.54
C ILE A 3 -26.92 6.74 1.54
N ALA A 4 -26.65 5.54 2.03
CA ALA A 4 -26.62 4.31 1.23
C ALA A 4 -27.73 3.38 1.72
N LYS A 5 -28.29 2.59 0.80
CA LYS A 5 -29.24 1.52 1.13
C LYS A 5 -28.52 0.19 1.10
N ILE A 6 -28.94 -0.70 1.98
CA ILE A 6 -28.52 -2.09 1.98
C ILE A 6 -29.41 -2.83 0.98
N SER A 7 -28.80 -3.62 0.09
CA SER A 7 -29.52 -4.50 -0.83
C SER A 7 -30.16 -5.67 -0.09
N GLU A 8 -31.05 -6.40 -0.76
CA GLU A 8 -31.64 -7.64 -0.23
C GLU A 8 -30.58 -8.69 0.17
N THR A 9 -29.42 -8.65 -0.48
CA THR A 9 -28.27 -9.52 -0.22
C THR A 9 -27.35 -9.00 0.89
N GLY A 10 -27.69 -7.90 1.55
CA GLY A 10 -26.88 -7.31 2.62
C GLY A 10 -25.69 -6.47 2.13
N GLN A 11 -25.60 -6.19 0.83
CA GLN A 11 -24.51 -5.39 0.25
C GLN A 11 -24.81 -3.90 0.37
N VAL A 12 -23.78 -3.10 0.63
CA VAL A 12 -23.85 -1.64 0.60
C VAL A 12 -23.06 -1.12 -0.60
N ILE A 13 -23.68 -0.25 -1.40
CA ILE A 13 -23.00 0.39 -2.52
C ILE A 13 -22.33 1.66 -2.01
N ILE A 14 -20.99 1.71 -2.09
CA ILE A 14 -20.22 2.89 -1.74
C ILE A 14 -20.33 3.91 -2.88
N PRO A 15 -20.80 5.14 -2.63
CA PRO A 15 -20.90 6.18 -3.64
C PRO A 15 -19.56 6.45 -4.35
N PRO A 16 -19.56 6.77 -5.65
CA PRO A 16 -18.34 6.97 -6.44
C PRO A 16 -17.38 8.01 -5.83
N GLU A 17 -17.91 9.14 -5.36
CA GLU A 17 -17.12 10.21 -4.71
C GLU A 17 -16.30 9.69 -3.51
N MET A 18 -16.87 8.76 -2.74
CA MET A 18 -16.18 8.16 -1.59
C MET A 18 -15.18 7.10 -2.04
N ARG A 19 -15.46 6.36 -3.12
CA ARG A 19 -14.51 5.39 -3.68
C ARG A 19 -13.23 6.09 -4.16
N GLU A 20 -13.37 7.23 -4.83
CA GLU A 20 -12.21 8.02 -5.28
C GLU A 20 -11.42 8.60 -4.10
N THR A 21 -12.12 9.19 -3.12
CA THR A 21 -11.48 9.81 -1.94
C THR A 21 -10.67 8.82 -1.11
N TYR A 22 -11.14 7.58 -0.97
CA TYR A 22 -10.51 6.54 -0.15
C TYR A 22 -9.80 5.45 -0.98
N SER A 23 -9.63 5.66 -2.28
CA SER A 23 -9.00 4.71 -3.22
C SER A 23 -9.56 3.29 -3.11
N LEU A 24 -10.88 3.16 -3.03
CA LEU A 24 -11.60 1.89 -2.95
C LEU A 24 -11.95 1.38 -4.35
N ASP A 25 -10.91 0.97 -5.08
CA ASP A 25 -11.04 0.38 -6.41
C ASP A 25 -11.56 -1.06 -6.34
N VAL A 26 -12.05 -1.55 -7.48
CA VAL A 26 -12.51 -2.95 -7.62
C VAL A 26 -11.37 -3.90 -7.22
N GLY A 27 -11.67 -4.85 -6.34
CA GLY A 27 -10.68 -5.81 -5.82
C GLY A 27 -9.90 -5.31 -4.59
N THR A 28 -10.14 -4.08 -4.12
CA THR A 28 -9.56 -3.61 -2.85
C THR A 28 -10.17 -4.38 -1.69
N GLU A 29 -9.33 -5.06 -0.90
CA GLU A 29 -9.76 -5.62 0.37
C GLU A 29 -10.07 -4.47 1.35
N ILE A 30 -11.21 -4.56 2.03
CA ILE A 30 -11.62 -3.58 3.04
C ILE A 30 -11.67 -4.22 4.42
N ILE A 31 -11.40 -3.41 5.44
CA ILE A 31 -11.54 -3.77 6.85
C ILE A 31 -12.84 -3.12 7.34
N LEU A 32 -13.69 -3.92 7.97
CA LEU A 32 -14.90 -3.48 8.65
C LEU A 32 -14.67 -3.58 10.16
N THR A 33 -14.70 -2.44 10.85
CA THR A 33 -14.53 -2.39 12.31
C THR A 33 -15.79 -1.86 12.96
N ASP A 34 -16.30 -2.60 13.95
CA ASP A 34 -17.38 -2.09 14.81
C ASP A 34 -16.81 -1.09 15.82
N THR A 35 -17.33 0.14 15.79
CA THR A 35 -16.94 1.23 16.69
C THR A 35 -17.95 1.47 17.81
N GLY A 36 -19.01 0.66 17.89
CA GLY A 36 -20.15 0.80 18.81
C GLY A 36 -21.15 1.90 18.42
N LYS A 37 -20.71 2.90 17.63
CA LYS A 37 -21.59 3.95 17.06
C LYS A 37 -21.90 3.71 15.57
N GLY A 38 -21.20 2.76 14.95
CA GLY A 38 -21.31 2.45 13.54
C GLY A 38 -20.14 1.60 13.05
N ILE A 39 -20.15 1.32 11.75
CA ILE A 39 -19.11 0.53 11.09
C ILE A 39 -18.12 1.48 10.42
N LEU A 40 -16.84 1.37 10.81
CA LEU A 40 -15.73 2.03 10.13
C LEU A 40 -15.26 1.14 8.97
N ILE A 41 -15.24 1.71 7.77
CA ILE A 41 -14.79 1.04 6.54
C ILE A 41 -13.47 1.68 6.12
N GLN A 42 -12.42 0.88 6.01
CA GLN A 42 -11.09 1.34 5.59
C GLN A 42 -10.47 0.36 4.59
N PRO A 43 -9.67 0.84 3.63
CA PRO A 43 -8.88 -0.07 2.79
C PRO A 43 -7.90 -0.84 3.67
N LYS A 44 -7.75 -2.14 3.38
CA LYS A 44 -6.70 -2.96 4.00
C LYS A 44 -5.36 -2.54 3.40
N LEU A 45 -4.48 -2.03 4.26
CA LEU A 45 -3.12 -1.69 3.85
C LEU A 45 -2.41 -2.98 3.41
N ARG A 46 -1.76 -2.93 2.23
CA ARG A 46 -0.95 -4.06 1.71
C ARG A 46 0.26 -4.35 2.59
N PHE A 47 0.75 -3.34 3.29
CA PHE A 47 1.90 -3.41 4.18
C PHE A 47 1.44 -3.10 5.61
N THR A 48 2.05 -3.77 6.58
CA THR A 48 1.90 -3.38 7.98
C THR A 48 2.41 -1.94 8.15
N PRO A 49 1.74 -1.11 8.98
CA PRO A 49 2.24 0.21 9.29
C PRO A 49 3.68 0.11 9.80
N THR A 50 4.61 0.82 9.17
CA THR A 50 5.99 0.93 9.63
C THR A 50 6.18 2.23 10.37
N THR A 51 6.93 2.18 11.46
CA THR A 51 7.36 3.33 12.24
C THR A 51 8.58 3.98 11.58
N LEU A 52 8.80 5.27 11.88
CA LEU A 52 10.00 5.97 11.39
C LEU A 52 11.29 5.24 11.80
N ASN A 53 11.33 4.67 13.00
CA ASN A 53 12.49 3.90 13.48
C ASN A 53 12.77 2.65 12.66
N GLU A 54 11.73 1.99 12.11
CA GLU A 54 11.87 0.79 11.28
C GLU A 54 12.37 1.12 9.86
N VAL A 55 12.03 2.31 9.32
CA VAL A 55 12.47 2.73 7.98
C VAL A 55 13.74 3.59 7.97
N ALA A 56 14.06 4.25 9.09
CA ALA A 56 15.25 5.07 9.23
C ALA A 56 16.57 4.28 9.20
N GLY A 57 16.51 2.94 9.25
CA GLY A 57 17.68 2.08 9.06
C GLY A 57 18.43 2.35 7.75
N CYS A 58 17.70 2.65 6.67
CA CYS A 58 18.28 2.98 5.36
C CYS A 58 18.84 4.41 5.28
N LEU A 59 18.48 5.30 6.22
CA LEU A 59 18.98 6.68 6.28
C LEU A 59 20.36 6.77 6.93
N LYS A 60 20.82 5.70 7.60
CA LYS A 60 22.15 5.65 8.25
C LYS A 60 23.30 5.39 7.28
N TYR A 61 23.02 5.28 5.97
CA TYR A 61 24.06 5.12 4.97
C TYR A 61 24.98 6.35 4.96
N GLN A 62 26.22 6.15 5.43
CA GLN A 62 27.25 7.18 5.54
C GLN A 62 28.21 7.18 4.34
N GLY A 63 28.01 6.29 3.37
CA GLY A 63 28.81 6.24 2.15
C GLY A 63 28.42 7.32 1.15
N SER A 64 29.29 7.55 0.16
CA SER A 64 28.95 8.42 -0.97
C SER A 64 27.74 7.86 -1.73
N PRO A 65 26.77 8.71 -2.10
CA PRO A 65 25.64 8.27 -2.91
C PRO A 65 26.14 7.68 -4.23
N LYS A 66 25.57 6.54 -4.62
CA LYS A 66 25.87 5.91 -5.90
C LYS A 66 25.28 6.72 -7.05
N THR A 67 26.03 6.82 -8.15
CA THR A 67 25.51 7.39 -9.38
C THR A 67 24.55 6.42 -10.05
N LEU A 68 23.74 6.91 -11.00
CA LEU A 68 22.90 6.02 -11.81
C LEU A 68 23.76 5.01 -12.59
N GLU A 69 24.92 5.44 -13.09
CA GLU A 69 25.85 4.57 -13.81
C GLU A 69 26.39 3.43 -12.93
N ASP A 70 26.71 3.73 -11.66
CA ASP A 70 27.11 2.71 -10.68
C ASP A 70 25.98 1.69 -10.45
N MET A 71 24.73 2.17 -10.34
CA MET A 71 23.56 1.31 -10.14
C MET A 71 23.35 0.38 -11.34
N GLU A 72 23.39 0.93 -12.56
CA GLU A 72 23.24 0.14 -13.77
C GLU A 72 24.37 -0.87 -13.96
N ALA A 73 25.61 -0.50 -13.65
CA ALA A 73 26.75 -1.41 -13.71
C ALA A 73 26.58 -2.58 -12.73
N ALA A 74 26.13 -2.31 -11.50
CA ALA A 74 25.86 -3.34 -10.50
C ALA A 74 24.71 -4.28 -10.92
N ILE A 75 23.65 -3.75 -11.53
CA ILE A 75 22.55 -4.58 -12.07
C ILE A 75 23.07 -5.48 -13.19
N ARG A 76 23.85 -4.93 -14.14
CA ARG A 76 24.46 -5.71 -15.24
C ARG A 76 25.36 -6.83 -14.70
N GLN A 77 26.19 -6.52 -13.71
CA GLN A 77 27.08 -7.50 -13.08
C GLN A 77 26.27 -8.60 -12.37
N GLY A 78 25.28 -8.25 -11.55
CA GLY A 78 24.45 -9.23 -10.85
C GLY A 78 23.70 -10.18 -11.80
N ILE A 79 23.24 -9.66 -12.94
CA ILE A 79 22.67 -10.50 -14.01
C ILE A 79 23.73 -11.44 -14.56
N GLN A 80 24.93 -10.97 -14.91
CA GLN A 80 26.00 -11.84 -15.44
C GLN A 80 26.39 -12.95 -14.47
N GLU A 81 26.49 -12.65 -13.17
CA GLU A 81 26.83 -13.61 -12.12
C GLU A 81 25.74 -14.69 -11.96
N GLN A 82 24.45 -14.33 -11.98
CA GLN A 82 23.35 -15.30 -11.91
C GLN A 82 23.19 -16.18 -13.17
N TRP A 83 23.66 -15.71 -14.33
CA TRP A 83 23.54 -16.45 -15.60
C TRP A 83 24.69 -17.45 -15.83
N HIS A 84 25.72 -17.42 -15.00
CA HIS A 84 26.85 -18.36 -15.06
C HIS A 84 26.70 -19.57 -14.10
N ASP A 85 25.56 -19.68 -13.40
CA ASP A 85 25.05 -20.90 -12.73
C ASP A 85 23.94 -21.56 -13.57
#